data_AF-A0A2S7D4H7-F1
#
_entry.id   AF-A0A2S7D4H7-F1
#
_cell.length_a   1.000
_cell.length_b   1.000
_cell.length_c   1.000
_cell.angle_alpha   90.00
_cell.angle_beta   90.00
_cell.angle_gamma   90.00
#
_symmetry.space_group_name_H-M   'P 1'
#
loop_
_entity.id
_entity.type
_entity.pdbx_description
1 polymer ?
#
loop_
_entity_poly.entity_id
_entity_poly.type
_entity_poly.pdbx_seq_one_letter_code
_entity_poly.pdbx_strand_id
1 'polypeptide(L)'
;MKDTGDYETWIIEFGDDIIHKEHGMGVLSLCPVEKAVYDLWAVDYAVRNAGDLEALEHLRPKAAIDLAEFLRTIGHLDLASYMAGLSSSGTECDSYYVKFAELCEALQGALPGA
;
A
#
# COMPACT_ATOMS: atom_id res chain seq x y z
N MET A 1 12.44 8.26 15.50
CA MET A 1 11.82 7.01 15.03
C MET A 1 10.34 7.20 15.18
N LYS A 2 9.59 7.24 14.07
CA LYS A 2 8.13 7.10 14.14
C LYS A 2 7.83 5.68 14.65
N ASP A 3 6.86 5.56 15.55
CA ASP A 3 6.44 4.26 16.06
C ASP A 3 5.65 3.54 14.95
N THR A 4 5.74 2.22 14.90
CA THR A 4 4.87 1.39 14.04
C THR A 4 3.38 1.71 14.26
N GLY A 5 2.98 2.06 15.48
CA GLY A 5 1.60 2.50 15.77
C GLY A 5 1.18 3.79 15.04
N ASP A 6 2.12 4.70 14.75
CA ASP A 6 1.83 5.91 13.98
C ASP A 6 1.55 5.58 12.51
N TYR A 7 2.25 4.58 11.95
CA TYR A 7 2.05 4.16 10.57
C TYR A 7 0.78 3.34 10.37
N GLU A 8 0.42 2.49 11.33
CA GLU A 8 -0.85 1.75 11.32
C GLU A 8 -2.05 2.69 11.37
N THR A 9 -2.01 3.66 12.28
CA THR A 9 -3.07 4.67 12.37
C THR A 9 -3.16 5.48 11.08
N TRP A 10 -2.02 5.92 10.56
CA TRP A 10 -1.96 6.69 9.31
C TRP A 10 -2.55 5.92 8.12
N ILE A 11 -2.13 4.65 7.90
CA ILE A 11 -2.61 3.91 6.73
C ILE A 11 -4.12 3.69 6.82
N ILE A 12 -4.65 3.40 8.01
CA ILE A 12 -6.09 3.19 8.22
C ILE A 12 -6.88 4.47 7.95
N GLU A 13 -6.53 5.58 8.61
CA GLU A 13 -7.30 6.83 8.52
C GLU A 13 -7.16 7.47 7.14
N PHE A 14 -5.93 7.61 6.64
CA PHE A 14 -5.70 8.26 5.36
C PHE A 14 -6.13 7.38 4.18
N GLY A 15 -6.01 6.05 4.32
CA GLY A 15 -6.57 5.10 3.36
C GLY A 15 -8.10 5.21 3.27
N ASP A 16 -8.79 5.32 4.41
CA ASP A 16 -10.25 5.50 4.46
C ASP A 16 -10.70 6.80 3.78
N ASP A 17 -9.98 7.91 4.00
CA ASP A 17 -10.23 9.19 3.32
C ASP A 17 -10.11 9.05 1.79
N ILE A 18 -9.11 8.32 1.30
CA ILE A 18 -8.90 8.08 -0.13
C ILE A 18 -10.03 7.21 -0.72
N ILE A 19 -10.47 6.18 0.01
CA ILE A 19 -11.57 5.31 -0.39
C ILE A 19 -12.87 6.13 -0.52
N HIS A 20 -13.16 6.96 0.49
CA HIS A 20 -14.32 7.86 0.45
C HIS A 20 -14.25 8.85 -0.72
N LYS A 21 -13.06 9.41 -0.99
CA LYS A 21 -12.82 10.29 -2.14
C LYS A 21 -13.09 9.56 -3.47
N GLU A 22 -12.54 8.36 -3.65
CA GLU A 22 -12.77 7.56 -4.86
C GLU A 22 -14.25 7.20 -5.03
N HIS A 23 -14.94 6.77 -3.97
CA HIS A 23 -16.37 6.48 -4.03
C HIS A 23 -17.24 7.70 -4.34
N GLY A 24 -16.89 8.87 -3.79
CA GLY A 24 -17.67 10.10 -3.98
C GLY A 24 -17.42 10.80 -5.32
N MET A 25 -16.20 10.73 -5.84
CA MET A 25 -15.75 11.52 -7.01
C MET A 25 -15.27 10.68 -8.19
N GLY A 26 -15.15 9.37 -8.03
CA GLY A 26 -14.66 8.42 -9.02
C GLY A 26 -13.14 8.29 -9.06
N VAL A 27 -12.63 7.19 -9.61
CA VAL A 27 -11.19 6.83 -9.66
C VAL A 27 -10.24 7.89 -10.24
N LEU A 28 -10.75 8.79 -11.09
CA LEU A 28 -9.95 9.86 -11.70
C LEU A 28 -9.67 11.02 -10.74
N SER A 29 -10.33 11.08 -9.58
CA SER A 29 -10.07 12.09 -8.55
C SER A 29 -8.80 11.82 -7.75
N LEU A 30 -8.27 10.60 -7.79
CA LEU A 30 -7.08 10.21 -7.06
C LEU A 30 -5.80 10.56 -7.84
N CYS A 31 -4.86 11.22 -7.18
CA CYS A 31 -3.51 11.41 -7.70
C CYS A 31 -2.68 10.12 -7.58
N PRO A 32 -1.51 10.02 -8.24
CA PRO A 32 -0.72 8.78 -8.28
C PRO A 32 -0.34 8.22 -6.89
N VAL A 33 0.08 9.08 -5.95
CA VAL A 33 0.44 8.64 -4.60
C VAL A 33 -0.78 8.23 -3.77
N GLU A 34 -1.94 8.88 -3.96
CA GLU A 34 -3.19 8.45 -3.30
C GLU A 34 -3.59 7.04 -3.76
N LYS A 35 -3.43 6.74 -5.05
CA LYS A 35 -3.66 5.38 -5.56
C LYS A 35 -2.71 4.38 -4.91
N ALA A 36 -1.42 4.71 -4.81
CA ALA A 36 -0.43 3.85 -4.18
C ALA A 36 -0.69 3.65 -2.67
N VAL A 37 -1.20 4.66 -1.97
CA VAL A 37 -1.63 4.51 -0.56
C VAL A 37 -2.84 3.58 -0.46
N TYR A 38 -3.81 3.69 -1.36
CA TYR A 38 -4.93 2.75 -1.38
C TYR A 38 -4.48 1.32 -1.74
N ASP A 39 -3.52 1.17 -2.65
CA ASP A 39 -2.90 -0.12 -2.95
C ASP A 39 -2.22 -0.71 -1.70
N LEU A 40 -1.45 0.09 -0.95
CA LEU A 40 -0.85 -0.34 0.31
C LEU A 40 -1.90 -0.68 1.37
N TRP A 41 -2.96 0.11 1.50
CA TRP A 41 -4.07 -0.16 2.42
C TRP A 41 -4.72 -1.51 2.11
N ALA A 42 -4.97 -1.80 0.83
CA ALA A 42 -5.55 -3.08 0.43
C ALA A 42 -4.63 -4.27 0.74
N VAL A 43 -3.32 -4.11 0.52
CA VAL A 43 -2.31 -5.12 0.89
C VAL A 43 -2.29 -5.32 2.40
N ASP A 44 -2.23 -4.24 3.18
CA ASP A 44 -2.21 -4.29 4.65
C ASP A 44 -3.46 -5.00 5.20
N TYR A 45 -4.63 -4.65 4.65
CA TYR A 45 -5.91 -5.27 4.98
C TYR A 45 -5.88 -6.79 4.71
N ALA A 46 -5.37 -7.22 3.56
CA ALA A 46 -5.30 -8.63 3.21
C ALA A 46 -4.36 -9.39 4.16
N VAL A 47 -3.14 -8.87 4.35
CA VAL A 47 -2.13 -9.51 5.18
C VAL A 47 -2.56 -9.60 6.65
N ARG A 48 -3.15 -8.53 7.22
CA ARG A 48 -3.52 -8.52 8.64
C ARG A 48 -4.79 -9.31 8.94
N ASN A 49 -5.73 -9.40 8.00
CA ASN A 49 -6.99 -10.12 8.21
C ASN A 49 -6.94 -11.59 7.81
N ALA A 50 -6.20 -11.94 6.76
CA ALA A 50 -6.14 -13.30 6.21
C ALA A 50 -4.76 -13.94 6.33
N GLY A 51 -3.69 -13.16 6.53
CA GLY A 51 -2.32 -13.66 6.50
C GLY A 51 -1.75 -13.88 5.10
N ASP A 52 -2.54 -13.59 4.07
CA ASP A 52 -2.24 -13.78 2.66
C ASP A 52 -2.74 -12.60 1.81
N LEU A 53 -2.60 -12.73 0.48
CA LEU A 53 -3.07 -11.73 -0.49
C LEU A 53 -4.35 -12.17 -1.21
N GLU A 54 -5.00 -13.27 -0.84
CA GLU A 54 -6.21 -13.76 -1.54
C GLU A 54 -7.33 -12.72 -1.48
N ALA A 55 -7.44 -11.99 -0.37
CA ALA A 55 -8.43 -10.92 -0.22
C ALA A 55 -8.27 -9.78 -1.27
N LEU A 56 -7.09 -9.63 -1.89
CA LEU A 56 -6.89 -8.66 -2.96
C LEU A 56 -7.69 -9.00 -4.22
N GLU A 57 -7.94 -10.28 -4.52
CA GLU A 57 -8.62 -10.71 -5.76
C GLU A 57 -10.03 -10.14 -5.91
N HIS A 58 -10.68 -9.82 -4.79
CA HIS A 58 -12.01 -9.25 -4.75
C HIS A 58 -12.03 -7.77 -4.43
N LEU A 59 -11.02 -7.27 -3.70
CA LEU A 59 -10.93 -5.88 -3.28
C LEU A 59 -10.21 -5.02 -4.32
N ARG A 60 -8.96 -5.38 -4.65
CA ARG A 60 -8.07 -4.61 -5.50
C ARG A 60 -6.99 -5.51 -6.12
N PRO A 61 -7.30 -6.26 -7.19
CA PRO A 61 -6.48 -7.40 -7.66
C PRO A 61 -5.05 -7.06 -8.07
N LYS A 62 -4.81 -5.79 -8.41
CA LYS A 62 -3.51 -5.31 -8.87
C LYS A 62 -2.73 -4.53 -7.82
N ALA A 63 -3.25 -4.39 -6.59
CA ALA A 63 -2.68 -3.50 -5.58
C ALA A 63 -1.17 -3.71 -5.36
N ALA A 64 -0.73 -4.95 -5.15
CA ALA A 64 0.70 -5.23 -4.93
C ALA A 64 1.57 -4.91 -6.18
N ILE A 65 1.05 -5.13 -7.39
CA ILE A 65 1.76 -4.85 -8.65
C ILE A 65 1.80 -3.34 -8.92
N ASP A 66 0.67 -2.66 -8.79
CA ASP A 66 0.53 -1.22 -9.03
C ASP A 66 1.36 -0.42 -8.00
N LEU A 67 1.40 -0.86 -6.74
CA LEU A 67 2.27 -0.31 -5.72
C LEU A 67 3.76 -0.52 -6.06
N ALA A 68 4.14 -1.70 -6.55
CA ALA A 68 5.51 -1.97 -6.99
C ALA A 68 5.92 -1.05 -8.15
N GLU A 69 5.03 -0.80 -9.10
CA GLU A 69 5.25 0.14 -10.19
C GLU A 69 5.44 1.57 -9.67
N PHE A 70 4.55 2.03 -8.78
CA PHE A 70 4.67 3.36 -8.18
C PHE A 70 6.00 3.54 -7.44
N LEU A 71 6.38 2.60 -6.58
CA LEU A 71 7.64 2.63 -5.84
C LEU A 71 8.86 2.72 -6.78
N ARG A 72 8.80 2.06 -7.94
CA ARG A 72 9.83 2.15 -8.98
C ARG A 72 9.91 3.57 -9.57
N THR A 73 8.77 4.23 -9.79
CA THR A 73 8.74 5.61 -10.33
C THR A 73 9.36 6.64 -9.38
N ILE A 74 9.25 6.42 -8.07
CA ILE A 74 9.83 7.30 -7.04
C ILE A 74 11.23 6.84 -6.56
N GLY A 75 11.83 5.85 -7.20
CA GLY A 75 13.23 5.44 -6.97
C GLY A 75 13.46 4.42 -5.85
N HIS A 76 12.41 3.88 -5.23
CA HIS A 76 12.51 2.86 -4.18
C HIS A 76 12.56 1.44 -4.77
N LEU A 77 13.66 1.12 -5.47
CA LEU A 77 13.80 -0.13 -6.24
C LEU A 77 13.73 -1.41 -5.39
N ASP A 78 14.26 -1.38 -4.17
CA ASP A 78 14.23 -2.52 -3.25
C ASP A 78 12.80 -2.84 -2.79
N LEU A 79 12.03 -1.80 -2.41
CA LEU A 79 10.62 -1.93 -2.05
C LEU A 79 9.77 -2.34 -3.26
N ALA A 80 10.06 -1.80 -4.44
CA ALA A 80 9.38 -2.21 -5.68
C ALA A 80 9.59 -3.70 -5.98
N SER A 81 10.84 -4.18 -5.84
CA SER A 81 11.17 -5.60 -6.06
C SER A 81 10.50 -6.49 -5.01
N TYR A 82 10.48 -6.04 -3.76
CA TYR A 82 9.78 -6.72 -2.67
C TYR A 82 8.28 -6.87 -2.96
N MET A 83 7.58 -5.79 -3.30
CA MET A 83 6.14 -5.82 -3.58
C MET A 83 5.79 -6.67 -4.80
N ALA A 84 6.61 -6.64 -5.85
CA ALA A 84 6.45 -7.50 -7.02
C ALA A 84 6.68 -8.99 -6.68
N GLY A 85 7.59 -9.28 -5.75
CA GLY A 85 7.79 -10.63 -5.22
C GLY A 85 6.61 -11.10 -4.38
N LEU A 86 6.08 -10.23 -3.52
CA LEU A 86 4.95 -10.51 -2.62
C LEU A 86 3.69 -10.91 -3.40
N SER A 87 3.42 -10.27 -4.54
CA SER A 87 2.27 -10.63 -5.40
C SER A 87 2.40 -12.01 -6.07
N SER A 88 3.61 -12.55 -6.13
CA SER A 88 3.90 -13.84 -6.79
C SER A 88 4.08 -14.99 -5.80
N SER A 89 4.32 -14.69 -4.52
CA SER A 89 4.47 -15.70 -3.46
C SER A 89 3.10 -16.09 -2.90
N GLY A 90 2.61 -17.28 -3.23
CA GLY A 90 1.37 -17.85 -2.68
C GLY A 90 1.48 -18.36 -1.23
N THR A 91 2.31 -17.75 -0.38
CA THR A 91 2.57 -18.18 1.00
C THR A 91 2.87 -17.01 1.93
N GLU A 92 2.44 -17.16 3.19
CA GLU A 92 2.70 -16.38 4.42
C GLU A 92 3.42 -15.04 4.25
N CYS A 93 2.68 -13.96 4.51
CA CYS A 93 3.16 -12.59 4.39
C CYS A 93 3.97 -12.10 5.60
N ASP A 94 4.59 -12.96 6.41
CA ASP A 94 5.32 -12.55 7.63
C ASP A 94 6.42 -11.50 7.37
N SER A 95 7.07 -11.58 6.20
CA SER A 95 8.08 -10.59 5.78
C SER A 95 7.52 -9.18 5.57
N TYR A 96 6.20 -9.04 5.40
CA TYR A 96 5.50 -7.77 5.21
C TYR A 96 5.68 -6.84 6.39
N TYR A 97 5.56 -7.36 7.61
CA TYR A 97 5.70 -6.55 8.82
C TYR A 97 7.09 -5.93 8.97
N VAL A 98 8.12 -6.54 8.38
CA VAL A 98 9.48 -5.99 8.34
C VAL A 98 9.56 -4.80 7.38
N LYS A 99 8.79 -4.82 6.28
CA LYS A 99 8.81 -3.80 5.23
C LYS A 99 7.73 -2.72 5.38
N PHE A 100 6.75 -2.94 6.25
CA PHE A 100 5.61 -2.04 6.43
C PHE A 100 6.02 -0.59 6.71
N ALA A 101 6.91 -0.36 7.68
CA ALA A 101 7.35 1.00 8.02
C ALA A 101 8.07 1.68 6.85
N GLU A 102 8.96 0.97 6.13
CA GLU A 102 9.67 1.50 4.96
C GLU A 102 8.70 1.85 3.81
N LEU A 103 7.64 1.06 3.61
CA LEU A 103 6.59 1.33 2.63
C LEU A 103 5.82 2.61 3.00
N CYS A 104 5.39 2.74 4.26
CA CYS A 104 4.69 3.94 4.75
C CYS A 104 5.56 5.19 4.62
N GLU A 105 6.85 5.10 4.95
CA GLU A 105 7.80 6.21 4.81
C GLU A 105 7.97 6.66 3.36
N ALA A 106 8.13 5.71 2.43
CA ALA A 106 8.26 6.01 1.01
C ALA A 106 7.01 6.73 0.46
N LEU A 107 5.81 6.28 0.86
CA LEU A 107 4.56 6.90 0.43
C LEU A 107 4.33 8.26 1.07
N GLN A 108 4.60 8.42 2.36
CA GLN A 108 4.51 9.72 3.03
C GLN A 108 5.47 10.74 2.40
N GLY A 109 6.69 10.33 2.08
CA GLY A 109 7.67 11.19 1.39
C GLY A 109 7.28 11.56 -0.05
N ALA A 110 6.37 10.81 -0.67
CA ALA A 110 5.84 11.09 -2.00
C ALA A 110 4.55 11.93 -2.01
N LEU A 111 3.97 12.23 -0.83
CA LEU A 111 2.78 13.08 -0.74
C LEU A 111 3.12 14.52 -1.15
N PRO A 112 2.20 15.23 -1.83
CA PRO A 112 2.41 16.63 -2.18
C PRO A 112 2.59 17.47 -0.91
N GLY A 113 3.74 18.14 -0.78
CA GLY A 113 4.07 18.99 0.37
C GLY A 113 4.73 18.29 1.55
N ALA A 114 5.20 17.05 1.37
CA ALA A 114 6.07 16.34 2.31
C ALA A 114 7.49 16.92 2.38
#